data_AF-A0A811RHX3-F1
#
_entry.id   AF-A0A811RHX3-F1
#
_cell.length_a   1.000
_cell.length_b   1.000
_cell.length_c   1.000
_cell.angle_alpha   90.00
_cell.angle_beta   90.00
_cell.angle_gamma   90.00
#
_symmetry.space_group_name_H-M   'P 1'
#
loop_
_entity.id
_entity.type
_entity.pdbx_description
1 polymer ?
#
loop_
_entity_poly.entity_id
_entity_poly.type
_entity_poly.pdbx_seq_one_letter_code
_entity_poly.pdbx_strand_id
1 'polypeptide(L)'
;MEETARQLIARLAATPDSAVQDLPFLHRALTLPLLSAALRLSLLLSQLRPSHTLPVPIVSVGNLTWGGNGKTPMVDFLARSFHRLGVLPLILTRGYAGGDEPKMLRRRLSDISAKIGVGANRTAVASSMLQEYGFIHHFQTTCDEKLSSACKLESDSRIGVAILDDGMQHWSLLRDVEIVMVNGLAPWGNTHFIPRGPMREPLSALGRADIVIIHNADMASEAQLKSIRSTIEDNSATCSAFYNRLAPSHLFEVKQPLQRLPLNVLNDKIVLCVSAIGCPNAFIHTVREIGPLKVDRLDFSDHHFFNAHQTTSVLC
;
A
#
# COMPACT_ATOMS: atom_id res chain seq x y z
N MET A 1 20.71 11.14 -0.40
CA MET A 1 21.08 10.05 0.53
C MET A 1 20.10 8.87 0.49
N GLU A 2 18.79 9.10 0.47
CA GLU A 2 17.78 8.02 0.46
C GLU A 2 17.81 7.17 -0.83
N GLU A 3 18.05 7.80 -1.98
CA GLU A 3 18.03 7.14 -3.29
C GLU A 3 19.22 6.21 -3.51
N THR A 4 20.40 6.60 -3.01
CA THR A 4 21.63 5.80 -3.04
C THR A 4 21.49 4.56 -2.15
N ALA A 5 20.86 4.71 -0.97
CA ALA A 5 20.55 3.59 -0.09
C ALA A 5 19.52 2.64 -0.73
N ARG A 6 18.48 3.17 -1.40
CA ARG A 6 17.48 2.34 -2.10
C ARG A 6 18.07 1.55 -3.25
N GLN A 7 18.92 2.16 -4.07
CA GLN A 7 19.62 1.46 -5.16
C GLN A 7 20.57 0.39 -4.62
N LEU A 8 21.25 0.65 -3.51
CA LEU A 8 22.14 -0.32 -2.87
C LEU A 8 21.35 -1.50 -2.25
N ILE A 9 20.23 -1.23 -1.59
CA ILE A 9 19.33 -2.25 -1.04
C ILE A 9 18.70 -3.07 -2.15
N ALA A 10 18.22 -2.45 -3.23
CA ALA A 10 17.66 -3.17 -4.38
C ALA A 10 18.69 -4.06 -5.06
N ARG A 11 19.95 -3.59 -5.20
CA ARG A 11 21.07 -4.40 -5.71
C ARG A 11 21.38 -5.57 -4.78
N LEU A 12 21.47 -5.33 -3.47
CA LEU A 12 21.73 -6.38 -2.47
C LEU A 12 20.59 -7.42 -2.40
N ALA A 13 19.34 -6.99 -2.47
CA ALA A 13 18.17 -7.87 -2.47
C ALA A 13 18.03 -8.69 -3.76
N ALA A 14 18.54 -8.17 -4.88
CA ALA A 14 18.56 -8.84 -6.19
C ALA A 14 19.84 -9.67 -6.43
N THR A 15 20.81 -9.67 -5.52
CA THR A 15 22.06 -10.44 -5.70
C THR A 15 21.78 -11.91 -5.35
N PRO A 16 21.93 -12.86 -6.29
CA PRO A 16 21.81 -14.29 -5.97
C PRO A 16 22.92 -14.70 -4.99
N ASP A 17 22.66 -15.68 -4.11
CA ASP A 17 23.61 -16.09 -3.06
C ASP A 17 25.01 -16.47 -3.61
N SER A 18 25.08 -16.88 -4.88
CA SER A 18 26.33 -17.16 -5.61
C SER A 18 27.13 -15.91 -5.99
N ALA A 19 26.49 -14.79 -6.33
CA ALA A 19 27.15 -13.52 -6.72
C ALA A 19 27.51 -12.63 -5.51
N VAL A 20 27.02 -12.97 -4.32
CA VAL A 20 27.42 -12.34 -3.05
C VAL A 20 28.85 -12.75 -2.66
N GLN A 21 29.49 -13.70 -3.36
CA GLN A 21 30.85 -14.18 -3.07
C GLN A 21 31.96 -13.14 -3.29
N ASP A 22 31.73 -12.11 -4.12
CA ASP A 22 32.72 -11.08 -4.47
C ASP A 22 32.83 -9.92 -3.46
N LEU A 23 31.98 -9.88 -2.43
CA LEU A 23 32.11 -8.93 -1.33
C LEU A 23 33.02 -9.51 -0.23
N PRO A 24 33.95 -8.71 0.36
CA PRO A 24 34.84 -9.20 1.40
C PRO A 24 34.03 -9.83 2.54
N PHE A 25 34.43 -11.04 2.96
CA PHE A 25 33.72 -11.89 3.93
C PHE A 25 33.26 -11.14 5.19
N LEU A 26 34.08 -10.22 5.69
CA LEU A 26 33.80 -9.37 6.85
C LEU A 26 32.60 -8.43 6.65
N HIS A 27 32.41 -7.88 5.45
CA HIS A 27 31.27 -7.02 5.15
C HIS A 27 29.95 -7.80 5.20
N ARG A 28 29.95 -9.02 4.65
CA ARG A 28 28.79 -9.92 4.68
C ARG A 28 28.45 -10.41 6.08
N ALA A 29 29.47 -10.77 6.85
CA ALA A 29 29.32 -11.35 8.18
C ALA A 29 28.84 -10.32 9.21
N LEU A 30 29.17 -9.02 9.04
CA LEU A 30 28.91 -8.01 10.06
C LEU A 30 27.90 -6.95 9.62
N THR A 31 27.98 -6.37 8.43
CA THR A 31 27.17 -5.17 8.14
C THR A 31 25.71 -5.47 7.81
N LEU A 32 25.42 -6.56 7.11
CA LEU A 32 24.03 -6.96 6.80
C LEU A 32 23.26 -7.41 8.05
N PRO A 33 23.82 -8.27 8.93
CA PRO A 33 23.16 -8.62 10.19
C PRO A 33 23.02 -7.41 11.13
N LEU A 34 24.03 -6.55 11.23
CA LEU A 34 23.96 -5.35 12.07
C LEU A 34 22.90 -4.36 11.58
N LEU A 35 22.75 -4.15 10.26
CA LEU A 35 21.70 -3.28 9.72
C LEU A 35 20.30 -3.86 9.93
N SER A 36 20.13 -5.15 9.71
CA SER A 36 18.88 -5.87 10.02
C SER A 36 18.56 -5.80 11.52
N ALA A 37 19.56 -6.00 12.38
CA ALA A 37 19.42 -5.90 13.83
C ALA A 37 19.06 -4.47 14.26
N ALA A 38 19.68 -3.44 13.67
CA ALA A 38 19.37 -2.05 13.94
C ALA A 38 17.94 -1.68 13.50
N LEU A 39 17.48 -2.17 12.34
CA LEU A 39 16.11 -1.98 11.87
C LEU A 39 15.10 -2.69 12.77
N ARG A 40 15.38 -3.94 13.17
CA ARG A 40 14.57 -4.69 14.15
C ARG A 40 14.52 -3.99 15.50
N LEU A 41 15.65 -3.52 16.01
CA LEU A 41 15.72 -2.77 17.25
C LEU A 41 14.93 -1.47 17.14
N SER A 42 15.03 -0.75 16.02
CA SER A 42 14.24 0.46 15.78
C SER A 42 12.73 0.16 15.77
N LEU A 43 12.31 -0.94 15.15
CA LEU A 43 10.92 -1.41 15.17
C LEU A 43 10.48 -1.80 16.59
N LEU A 44 11.29 -2.54 17.34
CA LEU A 44 11.02 -2.92 18.72
C LEU A 44 10.93 -1.69 19.64
N LEU A 45 11.86 -0.74 19.51
CA LEU A 45 11.82 0.52 20.24
C LEU A 45 10.58 1.35 19.87
N SER A 46 10.07 1.22 18.64
CA SER A 46 8.81 1.84 18.24
C SER A 46 7.58 1.18 18.89
N GLN A 47 7.64 -0.12 19.21
CA GLN A 47 6.61 -0.83 19.98
C GLN A 47 6.53 -0.33 21.43
N LEU A 48 7.64 0.16 21.98
CA LEU A 48 7.71 0.71 23.33
C LEU A 48 7.19 2.15 23.43
N ARG A 49 6.77 2.76 22.32
CA ARG A 49 6.18 4.11 22.35
C ARG A 49 4.75 4.04 22.88
N PRO A 50 4.30 5.07 23.63
CA PRO A 50 2.91 5.15 24.04
C PRO A 50 2.01 5.12 22.80
N SER A 51 1.04 4.23 22.82
CA SER A 51 0.02 4.14 21.76
C SER A 51 -1.04 5.22 22.02
N HIS A 52 -1.31 6.01 20.99
CA HIS A 52 -2.37 7.01 21.01
C HIS A 52 -3.64 6.44 20.39
N THR A 53 -4.78 6.75 20.99
CA THR A 53 -6.10 6.50 20.42
C THR A 53 -6.59 7.75 19.70
N LEU A 54 -7.40 7.56 18.66
CA LEU A 54 -8.18 8.65 18.07
C LEU A 54 -9.64 8.50 18.49
N PRO A 55 -10.41 9.60 18.49
CA PRO A 55 -11.84 9.55 18.83
C PRO A 55 -12.73 8.92 17.75
N VAL A 56 -12.13 8.54 16.61
CA VAL A 56 -12.76 7.83 15.49
C VAL A 56 -12.09 6.48 15.30
N PRO A 57 -12.81 5.46 14.77
CA PRO A 57 -12.21 4.18 14.43
C PRO A 57 -11.03 4.31 13.45
N ILE A 58 -10.00 3.51 13.67
CA ILE A 58 -8.79 3.45 12.85
C ILE A 58 -8.69 2.08 12.16
N VAL A 59 -8.72 2.11 10.83
CA VAL A 59 -8.45 0.94 9.97
C VAL A 59 -7.04 1.06 9.40
N SER A 60 -6.15 0.15 9.79
CA SER A 60 -4.80 0.07 9.23
C SER A 60 -4.77 -0.82 8.00
N VAL A 61 -4.10 -0.34 6.94
CA VAL A 61 -3.74 -1.13 5.77
C VAL A 61 -2.22 -1.20 5.70
N GLY A 62 -1.68 -2.40 5.89
CA GLY A 62 -0.24 -2.61 5.90
C GLY A 62 0.19 -3.86 5.18
N ASN A 63 1.49 -4.14 5.27
CA ASN A 63 2.09 -5.34 4.70
C ASN A 63 3.36 -5.73 5.46
N LEU A 64 3.79 -6.98 5.27
CA LEU A 64 5.02 -7.51 5.85
C LEU A 64 6.24 -7.35 4.95
N THR A 65 6.03 -7.23 3.64
CA THR A 65 7.12 -7.13 2.65
C THR A 65 7.20 -5.74 2.04
N TRP A 66 8.36 -5.37 1.51
CA TRP A 66 8.50 -4.21 0.66
C TRP A 66 8.12 -4.57 -0.79
N GLY A 67 7.57 -3.62 -1.53
CA GLY A 67 7.09 -3.80 -2.91
C GLY A 67 5.57 -3.69 -3.08
N GLY A 68 5.12 -3.88 -4.32
CA GLY A 68 3.74 -3.70 -4.77
C GLY A 68 2.79 -4.77 -4.21
N ASN A 69 2.24 -4.52 -3.02
CA ASN A 69 1.30 -5.43 -2.34
C ASN A 69 -0.17 -4.99 -2.47
N GLY A 70 -0.47 -3.97 -3.29
CA GLY A 70 -1.85 -3.53 -3.52
C GLY A 70 -2.45 -2.68 -2.38
N LYS A 71 -1.62 -2.12 -1.48
CA LYS A 71 -2.08 -1.25 -0.38
C LYS A 71 -2.86 -0.03 -0.87
N THR A 72 -2.30 0.74 -1.80
CA THR A 72 -2.93 1.98 -2.24
C THR A 72 -4.28 1.75 -2.95
N PRO A 73 -4.45 0.72 -3.81
CA PRO A 73 -5.78 0.29 -4.27
C PRO A 73 -6.74 -0.12 -3.14
N MET A 74 -6.26 -0.79 -2.09
CA MET A 74 -7.09 -1.15 -0.93
C MET A 74 -7.53 0.09 -0.13
N VAL A 75 -6.64 1.04 0.10
CA VAL A 75 -6.97 2.33 0.75
C VAL A 75 -8.03 3.09 -0.05
N ASP A 76 -7.90 3.16 -1.39
CA ASP A 76 -8.92 3.75 -2.28
C ASP A 76 -10.26 3.02 -2.18
N PHE A 77 -10.24 1.68 -2.18
CA PHE A 77 -11.44 0.86 -2.03
C PHE A 77 -12.16 1.10 -0.70
N LEU A 78 -11.41 1.14 0.41
CA LEU A 78 -11.96 1.40 1.75
C LEU A 78 -12.55 2.81 1.84
N ALA A 79 -11.79 3.83 1.40
CA ALA A 79 -12.26 5.22 1.41
C ALA A 79 -13.58 5.38 0.64
N ARG A 80 -13.67 4.80 -0.56
CA ARG A 80 -14.90 4.80 -1.36
C ARG A 80 -16.04 4.01 -0.71
N SER A 81 -15.73 2.92 -0.03
CA SER A 81 -16.73 2.09 0.64
C SER A 81 -17.32 2.81 1.86
N PHE A 82 -16.48 3.45 2.69
CA PHE A 82 -16.95 4.31 3.79
C PHE A 82 -17.75 5.50 3.28
N HIS A 83 -17.28 6.16 2.22
CA HIS A 83 -18.03 7.27 1.61
C HIS A 83 -19.41 6.83 1.12
N ARG A 84 -19.53 5.66 0.48
CA ARG A 84 -20.82 5.08 0.07
C ARG A 84 -21.74 4.78 1.26
N LEU A 85 -21.19 4.55 2.44
CA LEU A 85 -21.94 4.38 3.70
C LEU A 85 -22.23 5.72 4.39
N GLY A 86 -21.92 6.86 3.77
CA GLY A 86 -22.11 8.19 4.36
C GLY A 86 -21.08 8.54 5.44
N VAL A 87 -19.99 7.78 5.55
CA VAL A 87 -18.92 8.02 6.52
C VAL A 87 -17.76 8.71 5.81
N LEU A 88 -17.39 9.91 6.27
CA LEU A 88 -16.26 10.63 5.68
C LEU A 88 -14.92 10.01 6.14
N PRO A 89 -14.08 9.55 5.20
CA PRO A 89 -12.79 8.95 5.53
C PRO A 89 -11.67 10.00 5.61
N LEU A 90 -10.81 9.88 6.64
CA LEU A 90 -9.50 10.53 6.72
C LEU A 90 -8.42 9.50 6.39
N ILE A 91 -7.68 9.71 5.31
CA ILE A 91 -6.53 8.88 4.94
C ILE A 91 -5.26 9.51 5.52
N LEU A 92 -4.51 8.73 6.27
CA LEU A 92 -3.25 9.10 6.88
C LEU A 92 -2.10 8.37 6.18
N THR A 93 -1.30 9.11 5.42
CA THR A 93 -0.14 8.58 4.72
C THR A 93 1.13 9.29 5.17
N ARG A 94 2.27 8.59 5.13
CA ARG A 94 3.56 9.16 5.54
C ARG A 94 4.08 10.20 4.55
N GLY A 95 3.69 10.08 3.28
CA GLY A 95 4.26 10.87 2.17
C GLY A 95 5.59 10.30 1.66
N TYR A 96 5.61 9.00 1.32
CA TYR A 96 6.78 8.38 0.68
C TYR A 96 7.03 8.93 -0.73
N ALA A 97 8.26 8.76 -1.23
CA ALA A 97 8.69 9.07 -2.60
C ALA A 97 8.39 10.53 -3.07
N GLY A 98 8.69 11.53 -2.24
CA GLY A 98 8.59 12.94 -2.66
C GLY A 98 7.15 13.47 -2.77
N GLY A 99 6.16 12.75 -2.24
CA GLY A 99 4.76 13.20 -2.18
C GLY A 99 3.89 12.81 -3.37
N ASP A 100 4.36 11.91 -4.24
CA ASP A 100 3.60 11.44 -5.39
C ASP A 100 2.39 10.57 -5.01
N GLU A 101 2.53 9.71 -3.99
CA GLU A 101 1.43 8.88 -3.51
C GLU A 101 0.25 9.71 -2.96
N PRO A 102 0.46 10.72 -2.09
CA PRO A 102 -0.60 11.64 -1.69
C PRO A 102 -1.26 12.38 -2.86
N LYS A 103 -0.48 12.82 -3.87
CA LYS A 103 -1.04 13.47 -5.07
C LYS A 103 -1.90 12.51 -5.88
N MET A 104 -1.45 11.27 -6.05
CA MET A 104 -2.22 10.22 -6.71
C MET A 104 -3.54 9.95 -5.97
N LEU A 105 -3.51 9.79 -4.64
CA LEU A 105 -4.71 9.58 -3.83
C LEU A 105 -5.67 10.75 -3.95
N ARG A 106 -5.19 12.00 -3.87
CA ARG A 106 -6.03 13.21 -4.09
C ARG A 106 -6.71 13.19 -5.45
N ARG A 107 -5.99 12.82 -6.51
CA ARG A 107 -6.57 12.71 -7.86
C ARG A 107 -7.61 11.60 -7.94
N ARG A 108 -7.28 10.41 -7.42
CA ARG A 108 -8.16 9.23 -7.46
C ARG A 108 -9.42 9.41 -6.64
N LEU A 109 -9.38 10.20 -5.58
CA LEU A 109 -10.51 10.42 -4.67
C LEU A 109 -11.13 11.81 -4.84
N SER A 110 -10.86 12.49 -5.96
CA SER A 110 -11.37 13.84 -6.23
C SER A 110 -12.90 13.89 -6.40
N ASP A 111 -13.52 12.75 -6.66
CA ASP A 111 -14.96 12.58 -6.79
C ASP A 111 -15.66 12.28 -5.45
N ILE A 112 -14.91 12.15 -4.35
CA ILE A 112 -15.46 11.90 -3.01
C ILE A 112 -14.88 12.90 -1.98
N SER A 113 -15.59 13.12 -0.87
CA SER A 113 -15.19 14.08 0.17
C SER A 113 -14.08 13.59 1.13
N ALA A 114 -13.18 12.70 0.67
CA ALA A 114 -12.12 12.15 1.52
C ALA A 114 -11.07 13.19 1.92
N LYS A 115 -10.62 13.18 3.17
CA LYS A 115 -9.51 14.03 3.66
C LYS A 115 -8.21 13.24 3.62
N ILE A 116 -7.10 13.90 3.26
CA ILE A 116 -5.78 13.25 3.15
C ILE A 116 -4.77 14.02 3.98
N GLY A 117 -4.39 13.42 5.11
CA GLY A 117 -3.31 13.88 5.98
C GLY A 117 -1.97 13.28 5.56
N VAL A 118 -0.96 14.13 5.38
CA VAL A 118 0.39 13.71 4.97
C VAL A 118 1.39 14.12 6.02
N GLY A 119 2.16 13.17 6.55
CA GLY A 119 3.31 13.49 7.40
C GLY A 119 3.90 12.29 8.12
N ALA A 120 5.16 12.42 8.54
CA ALA A 120 5.87 11.37 9.27
C ALA A 120 5.24 11.05 10.63
N ASN A 121 4.75 12.08 11.34
CA ASN A 121 3.99 11.93 12.58
C ASN A 121 2.49 11.89 12.28
N ARG A 122 2.00 10.68 11.95
CA ARG A 122 0.60 10.45 11.55
C ARG A 122 -0.37 10.75 12.69
N THR A 123 0.03 10.56 13.94
CA THR A 123 -0.77 10.96 15.12
C THR A 123 -1.01 12.46 15.16
N ALA A 124 0.04 13.28 15.02
CA ALA A 124 -0.09 14.74 15.04
C ALA A 124 -0.93 15.26 13.86
N VAL A 125 -0.70 14.69 12.67
CA VAL A 125 -1.49 15.02 11.46
C VAL A 125 -2.96 14.66 11.66
N ALA A 126 -3.25 13.49 12.24
CA ALA A 126 -4.62 13.09 12.52
C ALA A 126 -5.30 14.05 13.50
N SER A 127 -4.65 14.39 14.62
CA SER A 127 -5.20 15.34 15.59
C SER A 127 -5.49 16.70 14.97
N SER A 128 -4.59 17.23 14.14
CA SER A 128 -4.79 18.50 13.43
C SER A 128 -5.98 18.44 12.47
N MET A 129 -6.11 17.35 11.70
CA MET A 129 -7.21 17.16 10.74
C MET A 129 -8.56 17.01 11.46
N LEU A 130 -8.59 16.31 12.59
CA LEU A 130 -9.79 16.14 13.39
C LEU A 130 -10.23 17.44 14.07
N GLN A 131 -9.28 18.33 14.42
CA GLN A 131 -9.58 19.67 14.92
C GLN A 131 -10.11 20.60 13.82
N GLU A 132 -9.53 20.52 12.62
CA GLU A 132 -9.91 21.36 11.47
C GLU A 132 -11.28 20.99 10.89
N TYR A 133 -11.52 19.69 10.67
CA TYR A 133 -12.73 19.19 10.00
C TYR A 133 -13.81 18.67 10.96
N GLY A 134 -13.49 18.55 12.26
CA GLY A 134 -14.35 17.90 13.23
C GLY A 134 -14.46 16.39 13.00
N PHE A 135 -15.17 15.71 13.89
CA PHE A 135 -15.35 14.26 13.81
C PHE A 135 -16.64 13.78 14.46
N ILE A 136 -17.03 12.55 14.15
CA ILE A 136 -18.22 11.89 14.71
C ILE A 136 -17.77 10.84 15.72
N HIS A 137 -18.12 11.03 17.00
CA HIS A 137 -17.92 10.01 18.03
C HIS A 137 -18.85 8.83 17.79
N HIS A 138 -18.29 7.65 17.52
CA HIS A 138 -19.09 6.43 17.32
C HIS A 138 -19.80 5.97 18.61
N PHE A 139 -19.35 6.40 19.79
CA PHE A 139 -19.91 5.98 21.07
C PHE A 139 -21.18 6.75 21.50
N GLN A 140 -21.64 7.76 20.74
CA GLN A 140 -22.78 8.60 21.13
C GLN A 140 -24.08 8.32 20.36
N THR A 141 -24.09 7.41 19.38
CA THR A 141 -25.26 7.20 18.50
C THR A 141 -26.37 6.33 19.07
N THR A 142 -26.25 5.78 20.28
CA THR A 142 -27.32 4.95 20.90
C THR A 142 -28.31 5.71 21.78
N CYS A 143 -28.20 7.03 21.99
CA CYS A 143 -29.08 7.75 22.93
C CYS A 143 -29.89 8.95 22.41
N ASP A 144 -29.76 9.42 21.16
CA ASP A 144 -30.54 10.58 20.70
C ASP A 144 -31.15 10.41 19.31
N GLU A 145 -32.33 9.78 19.25
CA GLU A 145 -33.21 9.73 18.07
C GLU A 145 -33.88 11.09 17.73
N LYS A 146 -33.57 12.19 18.43
CA LYS A 146 -34.30 13.47 18.31
C LYS A 146 -33.66 14.56 17.43
N LEU A 147 -32.51 14.35 16.79
CA LEU A 147 -31.89 15.34 15.88
C LEU A 147 -31.94 14.96 14.39
N SER A 148 -33.04 14.35 13.95
CA SER A 148 -33.17 13.73 12.63
C SER A 148 -33.47 14.66 11.45
N SER A 149 -33.48 15.99 11.61
CA SER A 149 -33.79 16.90 10.48
C SER A 149 -32.92 18.16 10.32
N ALA A 150 -32.06 18.51 11.28
CA ALA A 150 -31.14 19.65 11.16
C ALA A 150 -29.66 19.27 10.97
N CYS A 151 -29.24 18.06 11.38
CA CYS A 151 -27.84 17.62 11.31
C CYS A 151 -27.37 17.04 9.96
N LYS A 152 -28.26 16.98 8.96
CA LYS A 152 -27.93 16.36 7.65
C LYS A 152 -27.00 17.20 6.78
N LEU A 153 -26.93 18.53 7.00
CA LEU A 153 -26.02 19.40 6.24
C LEU A 153 -24.66 19.65 6.93
N GLU A 154 -24.55 19.48 8.25
CA GLU A 154 -23.28 19.66 9.00
C GLU A 154 -22.51 18.35 9.25
N SER A 155 -23.10 17.19 8.93
CA SER A 155 -22.42 15.88 9.02
C SER A 155 -21.47 15.62 7.85
N ASP A 156 -21.69 16.24 6.69
CA ASP A 156 -20.94 15.96 5.45
C ASP A 156 -19.45 16.37 5.49
N SER A 157 -19.01 17.11 6.50
CA SER A 157 -17.61 17.54 6.64
C SER A 157 -16.86 16.86 7.78
N ARG A 158 -17.55 16.14 8.67
CA ARG A 158 -16.94 15.56 9.87
C ARG A 158 -16.38 14.18 9.60
N ILE A 159 -15.15 13.96 10.03
CA ILE A 159 -14.45 12.68 9.86
C ILE A 159 -15.12 11.60 10.72
N GLY A 160 -15.46 10.47 10.12
CA GLY A 160 -16.05 9.34 10.84
C GLY A 160 -15.13 8.12 10.97
N VAL A 161 -14.05 8.06 10.17
CA VAL A 161 -13.08 6.95 10.20
C VAL A 161 -11.70 7.44 9.74
N ALA A 162 -10.64 6.92 10.35
CA ALA A 162 -9.27 7.11 9.91
C ALA A 162 -8.74 5.84 9.23
N ILE A 163 -8.14 5.98 8.05
CA ILE A 163 -7.50 4.90 7.30
C ILE A 163 -5.99 5.14 7.30
N LEU A 164 -5.23 4.21 7.86
CA LEU A 164 -3.79 4.32 7.97
C LEU A 164 -3.11 3.58 6.83
N ASP A 165 -2.54 4.34 5.89
CA ASP A 165 -1.78 3.80 4.77
C ASP A 165 -0.36 3.42 5.21
N ASP A 166 0.06 2.18 4.92
CA ASP A 166 1.29 1.57 5.43
C ASP A 166 1.37 1.62 6.97
N GLY A 167 0.28 1.18 7.61
CA GLY A 167 0.04 1.34 9.05
C GLY A 167 0.64 0.25 9.95
N MET A 168 0.96 -0.92 9.41
CA MET A 168 1.34 -2.10 10.22
C MET A 168 2.55 -1.84 11.13
N GLN A 169 3.58 -1.13 10.63
CA GLN A 169 4.78 -0.75 11.39
C GLN A 169 4.61 0.54 12.23
N HIS A 170 3.41 1.14 12.24
CA HIS A 170 3.14 2.39 12.95
C HIS A 170 2.49 2.16 14.31
N TRP A 171 3.33 1.79 15.28
CA TRP A 171 2.91 1.38 16.62
C TRP A 171 2.36 2.51 17.51
N SER A 172 2.62 3.77 17.15
CA SER A 172 2.16 4.93 17.94
C SER A 172 0.67 5.21 17.82
N LEU A 173 -0.05 4.55 16.90
CA LEU A 173 -1.51 4.61 16.82
C LEU A 173 -2.08 3.23 17.10
N LEU A 174 -2.98 3.14 18.08
CA LEU A 174 -3.78 1.95 18.29
C LEU A 174 -4.77 1.84 17.12
N ARG A 175 -4.87 0.66 16.50
CA ARG A 175 -5.84 0.41 15.43
C ARG A 175 -6.96 -0.48 15.93
N ASP A 176 -8.17 -0.20 15.45
CA ASP A 176 -9.35 -1.02 15.73
C ASP A 176 -9.45 -2.21 14.78
N VAL A 177 -8.94 -2.06 13.55
CA VAL A 177 -8.85 -3.13 12.54
C VAL A 177 -7.50 -3.05 11.84
N GLU A 178 -6.78 -4.15 11.76
CA GLU A 178 -5.54 -4.31 10.98
C GLU A 178 -5.77 -5.23 9.76
N ILE A 179 -5.64 -4.63 8.57
CA ILE A 179 -5.70 -5.32 7.28
C ILE A 179 -4.27 -5.50 6.76
N VAL A 180 -3.84 -6.75 6.62
CA VAL A 180 -2.52 -7.08 6.07
C VAL A 180 -2.65 -7.56 4.62
N MET A 181 -2.00 -6.83 3.73
CA MET A 181 -1.91 -7.16 2.31
C MET A 181 -0.74 -8.12 2.04
N VAL A 182 -1.00 -9.21 1.33
CA VAL A 182 -0.02 -10.22 0.91
C VAL A 182 -0.10 -10.38 -0.60
N ASN A 183 1.00 -10.18 -1.34
CA ASN A 183 1.00 -10.41 -2.79
C ASN A 183 1.02 -11.91 -3.11
N GLY A 184 0.00 -12.41 -3.83
CA GLY A 184 -0.14 -13.81 -4.22
C GLY A 184 0.98 -14.33 -5.15
N LEU A 185 1.62 -13.45 -5.92
CA LEU A 185 2.73 -13.79 -6.81
C LEU A 185 4.08 -13.88 -6.08
N ALA A 186 4.26 -13.08 -5.02
CA ALA A 186 5.50 -12.97 -4.27
C ALA A 186 5.24 -12.63 -2.79
N PRO A 187 4.66 -13.56 -2.02
CA PRO A 187 4.08 -13.26 -0.70
C PRO A 187 5.15 -12.90 0.34
N TRP A 188 6.27 -13.63 0.35
CA TRP A 188 7.32 -13.55 1.37
C TRP A 188 8.70 -13.17 0.80
N GLY A 189 8.78 -12.93 -0.51
CA GLY A 189 10.04 -12.71 -1.22
C GLY A 189 11.05 -13.84 -0.99
N ASN A 190 12.29 -13.49 -0.62
CA ASN A 190 13.34 -14.44 -0.27
C ASN A 190 13.40 -14.76 1.24
N THR A 191 12.36 -14.43 2.01
CA THR A 191 12.24 -14.60 3.49
C THR A 191 13.26 -13.84 4.34
N HIS A 192 14.18 -13.10 3.73
CA HIS A 192 15.15 -12.28 4.45
C HIS A 192 14.59 -10.88 4.72
N PHE A 193 15.08 -10.27 5.81
CA PHE A 193 14.77 -8.90 6.17
C PHE A 193 15.53 -7.90 5.31
N ILE A 194 14.99 -6.69 5.20
CA ILE A 194 15.73 -5.55 4.65
C ILE A 194 17.06 -5.42 5.41
N PRO A 195 18.21 -5.29 4.72
CA PRO A 195 18.37 -5.03 3.28
C PRO A 195 18.52 -6.27 2.39
N ARG A 196 18.65 -7.48 2.96
CA ARG A 196 18.92 -8.72 2.21
C ARG A 196 17.67 -9.26 1.51
N GLY A 197 16.49 -8.86 1.96
CA GLY A 197 15.23 -9.27 1.39
C GLY A 197 14.13 -8.24 1.63
N PRO A 198 12.92 -8.50 1.11
CA PRO A 198 11.84 -7.53 1.21
C PRO A 198 11.15 -7.54 2.57
N MET A 199 11.40 -8.50 3.47
CA MET A 199 10.67 -8.58 4.74
C MET A 199 10.99 -7.37 5.64
N ARG A 200 9.94 -6.74 6.16
CA ARG A 200 10.00 -5.63 7.13
C ARG A 200 9.78 -6.15 8.55
N GLU A 201 8.96 -7.18 8.68
CA GLU A 201 8.57 -7.81 9.94
C GLU A 201 8.52 -9.33 9.78
N PRO A 202 8.71 -10.12 10.86
CA PRO A 202 8.59 -11.58 10.79
C PRO A 202 7.15 -12.01 10.49
N LEU A 203 6.98 -13.25 10.02
CA LEU A 203 5.65 -13.83 9.76
C LEU A 203 4.77 -13.89 11.02
N SER A 204 5.37 -14.00 12.20
CA SER A 204 4.64 -13.94 13.48
C SER A 204 3.87 -12.62 13.69
N ALA A 205 4.23 -11.55 12.96
CA ALA A 205 3.47 -10.30 12.98
C ALA A 205 2.08 -10.41 12.31
N LEU A 206 1.79 -11.49 11.56
CA LEU A 206 0.44 -11.83 11.10
C LEU A 206 -0.54 -12.08 12.25
N GLY A 207 -0.05 -12.44 13.44
CA GLY A 207 -0.90 -12.57 14.63
C GLY A 207 -1.56 -11.27 15.08
N ARG A 208 -1.17 -10.12 14.51
CA ARG A 208 -1.82 -8.82 14.73
C ARG A 208 -2.87 -8.47 13.68
N ALA A 209 -2.98 -9.26 12.62
CA ALA A 209 -3.93 -9.01 11.54
C ALA A 209 -5.31 -9.51 11.96
N ASP A 210 -6.33 -8.69 11.76
CA ASP A 210 -7.73 -9.12 11.83
C ASP A 210 -8.15 -9.72 10.49
N ILE A 211 -7.65 -9.12 9.41
CA ILE A 211 -7.98 -9.48 8.03
C ILE A 211 -6.67 -9.60 7.24
N VAL A 212 -6.53 -10.69 6.50
CA VAL A 212 -5.46 -10.84 5.51
C VAL A 212 -6.06 -10.85 4.12
N ILE A 213 -5.50 -10.05 3.21
CA ILE A 213 -5.94 -9.98 1.82
C ILE A 213 -4.81 -10.46 0.92
N ILE A 214 -5.05 -11.58 0.24
CA ILE A 214 -4.15 -12.09 -0.80
C ILE A 214 -4.46 -11.35 -2.09
N HIS A 215 -3.51 -10.51 -2.49
CA HIS A 215 -3.59 -9.63 -3.65
C HIS A 215 -3.12 -10.33 -4.93
N ASN A 216 -3.77 -10.07 -6.07
CA ASN A 216 -3.50 -10.75 -7.35
C ASN A 216 -3.66 -12.27 -7.24
N ALA A 217 -4.65 -12.70 -6.47
CA ALA A 217 -4.89 -14.13 -6.24
C ALA A 217 -5.28 -14.86 -7.53
N ASP A 218 -5.93 -14.16 -8.46
CA ASP A 218 -6.30 -14.66 -9.79
C ASP A 218 -5.10 -14.99 -10.69
N MET A 219 -3.93 -14.42 -10.40
CA MET A 219 -2.69 -14.66 -11.15
C MET A 219 -1.79 -15.70 -10.48
N ALA A 220 -2.13 -16.15 -9.26
CA ALA A 220 -1.38 -17.15 -8.53
C ALA A 220 -1.95 -18.55 -8.78
N SER A 221 -1.09 -19.56 -8.79
CA SER A 221 -1.55 -20.95 -8.87
C SER A 221 -2.25 -21.39 -7.57
N GLU A 222 -3.17 -22.34 -7.68
CA GLU A 222 -3.84 -22.97 -6.51
C GLU A 222 -2.84 -23.48 -5.47
N ALA A 223 -1.72 -24.08 -5.91
CA ALA A 223 -0.66 -24.54 -5.00
C ALA A 223 -0.02 -23.39 -4.22
N GLN A 224 0.25 -22.26 -4.87
CA GLN A 224 0.78 -21.06 -4.22
C GLN A 224 -0.23 -20.49 -3.22
N LEU A 225 -1.50 -20.34 -3.62
CA LEU A 225 -2.56 -19.83 -2.73
C LEU A 225 -2.72 -20.71 -1.49
N LYS A 226 -2.70 -22.04 -1.66
CA LYS A 226 -2.75 -22.99 -0.54
C LYS A 226 -1.54 -22.84 0.38
N SER A 227 -0.34 -22.69 -0.17
CA SER A 227 0.88 -22.46 0.62
C SER A 227 0.82 -21.16 1.42
N ILE A 228 0.34 -20.08 0.82
CA ILE A 228 0.18 -18.78 1.50
C ILE A 228 -0.84 -18.93 2.63
N ARG A 229 -1.98 -19.57 2.37
CA ARG A 229 -3.03 -19.78 3.37
C ARG A 229 -2.53 -20.59 4.56
N SER A 230 -1.81 -21.69 4.32
CA SER A 230 -1.17 -22.48 5.38
C SER A 230 -0.23 -21.62 6.21
N THR A 231 0.60 -20.79 5.58
CA THR A 231 1.52 -19.90 6.30
C THR A 231 0.77 -18.88 7.16
N ILE A 232 -0.36 -18.35 6.67
CA ILE A 232 -1.21 -17.43 7.42
C ILE A 232 -1.82 -18.14 8.64
N GLU A 233 -2.39 -19.32 8.44
CA GLU A 233 -3.00 -20.14 9.50
C GLU A 233 -1.97 -20.52 10.58
N ASP A 234 -0.75 -20.87 10.18
CA ASP A 234 0.36 -21.20 11.10
C ASP A 234 0.82 -20.02 11.95
N ASN A 235 0.61 -18.77 11.49
CA ASN A 235 1.11 -17.55 12.14
C ASN A 235 0.00 -16.66 12.72
N SER A 236 -1.27 -16.98 12.44
CA SER A 236 -2.42 -16.22 12.91
C SER A 236 -3.64 -17.13 13.05
N ALA A 237 -3.98 -17.43 14.31
CA ALA A 237 -5.08 -18.34 14.63
C ALA A 237 -6.48 -17.72 14.44
N THR A 238 -6.57 -16.40 14.31
CA THR A 238 -7.85 -15.65 14.40
C THR A 238 -8.18 -14.79 13.18
N CYS A 239 -7.29 -14.67 12.20
CA CYS A 239 -7.52 -13.77 11.08
C CYS A 239 -8.35 -14.40 9.96
N SER A 240 -9.18 -13.59 9.30
CA SER A 240 -9.92 -14.00 8.11
C SER A 240 -9.11 -13.70 6.85
N ALA A 241 -8.90 -14.71 6.00
CA ALA A 241 -8.18 -14.56 4.74
C ALA A 241 -9.14 -14.42 3.54
N PHE A 242 -8.98 -13.35 2.77
CA PHE A 242 -9.74 -13.08 1.54
C PHE A 242 -8.83 -12.94 0.33
N TYR A 243 -9.41 -13.10 -0.85
CA TYR A 243 -8.72 -12.96 -2.12
C TYR A 243 -9.21 -11.70 -2.83
N ASN A 244 -8.29 -10.98 -3.48
CA ASN A 244 -8.65 -9.88 -4.36
C ASN A 244 -8.05 -10.05 -5.75
N ARG A 245 -8.70 -9.39 -6.71
CA ARG A 245 -8.27 -9.21 -8.09
C ARG A 245 -8.38 -7.74 -8.45
N LEU A 246 -7.39 -7.21 -9.18
CA LEU A 246 -7.52 -5.91 -9.84
C LEU A 246 -7.95 -6.11 -11.28
N ALA A 247 -9.10 -5.53 -11.63
CA ALA A 247 -9.59 -5.48 -13.00
C ALA A 247 -9.44 -4.06 -13.56
N PRO A 248 -8.94 -3.89 -14.79
CA PRO A 248 -8.91 -2.59 -15.44
C PRO A 248 -10.36 -2.16 -15.70
N SER A 249 -10.67 -0.89 -15.46
CA SER A 249 -12.02 -0.34 -15.69
C SER A 249 -12.07 0.62 -16.88
N HIS A 250 -11.03 1.45 -17.03
CA HIS A 250 -10.91 2.42 -18.11
C HIS A 250 -9.44 2.81 -18.29
N LEU A 251 -9.16 3.45 -19.42
CA LEU A 251 -7.91 4.15 -19.69
C LEU A 251 -8.15 5.66 -19.58
N PHE A 252 -7.09 6.44 -19.46
CA PHE A 252 -7.16 7.90 -19.51
C PHE A 252 -5.88 8.47 -20.09
N GLU A 253 -5.98 9.62 -20.73
CA GLU A 253 -4.80 10.35 -21.18
C GLU A 253 -4.16 11.09 -20.01
N VAL A 254 -2.82 11.10 -19.93
CA VAL A 254 -2.09 11.73 -18.82
C VAL A 254 -2.44 13.22 -18.67
N LYS A 255 -2.66 13.92 -19.79
CA LYS A 255 -3.06 15.33 -19.81
C LYS A 255 -4.53 15.55 -19.45
N GLN A 256 -5.36 14.52 -19.56
CA GLN A 256 -6.80 14.57 -19.31
C GLN A 256 -7.24 13.39 -18.42
N PRO A 257 -6.78 13.32 -17.16
CA PRO A 257 -6.99 12.16 -16.31
C PRO A 257 -8.45 11.92 -15.90
N LEU A 258 -9.32 12.91 -16.07
CA LEU A 258 -10.76 12.78 -15.83
C LEU A 258 -11.51 12.20 -17.02
N GLN A 259 -10.91 12.18 -18.21
CA GLN A 259 -11.50 11.60 -19.40
C GLN A 259 -11.28 10.09 -19.41
N ARG A 260 -12.38 9.34 -19.35
CA ARG A 260 -12.35 7.87 -19.35
C ARG A 260 -12.48 7.34 -20.78
N LEU A 261 -11.45 6.65 -21.24
CA LEU A 261 -11.43 5.91 -22.50
C LEU A 261 -11.82 4.45 -22.23
N PRO A 262 -12.64 3.83 -23.09
CA PRO A 262 -12.97 2.42 -22.96
C PRO A 262 -11.76 1.53 -23.25
N LEU A 263 -11.74 0.33 -22.68
CA LEU A 263 -10.60 -0.60 -22.77
C LEU A 263 -10.38 -1.13 -24.20
N ASN A 264 -11.46 -1.25 -24.98
CA ASN A 264 -11.44 -1.72 -26.36
C ASN A 264 -10.64 -0.81 -27.32
N VAL A 265 -10.22 0.39 -26.88
CA VAL A 265 -9.30 1.25 -27.63
C VAL A 265 -7.95 0.56 -27.88
N LEU A 266 -7.59 -0.41 -27.04
CA LEU A 266 -6.37 -1.20 -27.23
C LEU A 266 -6.51 -2.32 -28.27
N ASN A 267 -7.72 -2.66 -28.70
CA ASN A 267 -7.92 -3.72 -29.70
C ASN A 267 -7.15 -3.38 -30.97
N ASP A 268 -6.45 -4.39 -31.51
CA ASP A 268 -5.62 -4.28 -32.71
C ASP A 268 -4.47 -3.25 -32.62
N LYS A 269 -4.12 -2.79 -31.40
CA LYS A 269 -2.99 -1.88 -31.17
C LYS A 269 -1.73 -2.62 -30.75
N ILE A 270 -0.59 -2.06 -31.15
CA ILE A 270 0.71 -2.37 -30.54
C ILE A 270 0.89 -1.41 -29.38
N VAL A 271 1.05 -1.96 -28.18
CA VAL A 271 1.13 -1.20 -26.93
C VAL A 271 2.53 -1.37 -26.34
N LEU A 272 3.20 -0.26 -26.04
CA LEU A 272 4.40 -0.25 -25.23
C LEU A 272 4.04 0.14 -23.80
N CYS A 273 4.21 -0.80 -22.88
CA CYS A 273 3.99 -0.59 -21.45
C CYS A 273 5.26 -0.07 -20.79
N VAL A 274 5.21 1.15 -20.28
CA VAL A 274 6.30 1.74 -19.48
C VAL A 274 5.89 1.73 -18.01
N SER A 275 6.67 1.11 -17.14
CA SER A 275 6.30 0.94 -15.74
C SER A 275 7.46 1.20 -14.78
N ALA A 276 7.15 1.76 -13.61
CA ALA A 276 8.08 2.01 -12.50
C ALA A 276 7.37 1.61 -11.18
N ILE A 277 6.91 0.36 -11.13
CA ILE A 277 6.06 -0.17 -10.07
C ILE A 277 6.66 -1.43 -9.44
N GLY A 278 6.31 -1.73 -8.20
CA GLY A 278 6.82 -2.90 -7.50
C GLY A 278 6.40 -4.29 -8.06
N CYS A 279 5.44 -4.37 -9.00
CA CYS A 279 5.08 -5.64 -9.66
C CYS A 279 4.74 -5.44 -11.15
N PRO A 280 5.75 -5.24 -12.03
CA PRO A 280 5.51 -5.00 -13.45
C PRO A 280 4.83 -6.18 -14.17
N ASN A 281 5.11 -7.41 -13.75
CA ASN A 281 4.53 -8.61 -14.37
C ASN A 281 3.00 -8.64 -14.27
N ALA A 282 2.44 -8.28 -13.11
CA ALA A 282 0.99 -8.20 -12.93
C ALA A 282 0.39 -7.15 -13.87
N PHE A 283 1.02 -5.98 -13.98
CA PHE A 283 0.57 -4.92 -14.89
C PHE A 283 0.58 -5.37 -16.36
N ILE A 284 1.67 -6.00 -16.83
CA ILE A 284 1.73 -6.51 -18.21
C ILE A 284 0.69 -7.59 -18.46
N HIS A 285 0.47 -8.49 -17.50
CA HIS A 285 -0.58 -9.51 -17.59
C HIS A 285 -1.95 -8.85 -17.77
N THR A 286 -2.29 -7.88 -16.91
CA THR A 286 -3.54 -7.12 -17.01
C THR A 286 -3.71 -6.42 -18.36
N VAL A 287 -2.66 -5.80 -18.90
CA VAL A 287 -2.75 -5.13 -20.21
C VAL A 287 -2.97 -6.14 -21.35
N ARG A 288 -2.32 -7.31 -21.27
CA ARG A 288 -2.54 -8.39 -22.25
C ARG A 288 -3.96 -8.93 -22.22
N GLU A 289 -4.55 -9.07 -21.04
CA GLU A 289 -5.94 -9.51 -20.89
C GLU A 289 -6.96 -8.55 -21.53
N ILE A 290 -6.62 -7.26 -21.72
CA ILE A 290 -7.49 -6.31 -22.40
C ILE A 290 -7.64 -6.63 -23.91
N GLY A 291 -6.65 -7.28 -24.52
CA GLY A 291 -6.68 -7.72 -25.92
C GLY A 291 -5.98 -6.84 -26.98
N PRO A 292 -4.82 -6.19 -26.71
CA PRO A 292 -4.03 -5.58 -27.77
C PRO A 292 -3.38 -6.61 -28.70
N LEU A 293 -3.01 -6.18 -29.92
CA LEU A 293 -2.33 -7.02 -30.91
C LEU A 293 -0.95 -7.46 -30.42
N LYS A 294 -0.21 -6.56 -29.77
CA LYS A 294 1.12 -6.83 -29.21
C LYS A 294 1.35 -5.95 -27.98
N VAL A 295 2.01 -6.51 -26.97
CA VAL A 295 2.47 -5.77 -25.78
C VAL A 295 3.99 -5.91 -25.65
N ASP A 296 4.70 -4.80 -25.84
CA ASP A 296 6.10 -4.64 -25.45
C ASP A 296 6.18 -3.94 -24.08
N ARG A 297 7.33 -4.06 -23.39
CA ARG A 297 7.51 -3.52 -22.04
C ARG A 297 8.86 -2.86 -21.84
N LEU A 298 8.86 -1.81 -21.01
CA LEU A 298 10.04 -1.13 -20.51
C LEU A 298 9.86 -0.89 -19.00
N ASP A 299 10.62 -1.63 -18.20
CA ASP A 299 10.48 -1.58 -16.74
C ASP A 299 11.64 -0.83 -16.10
N PHE A 300 11.28 0.08 -15.22
CA PHE A 300 12.18 0.82 -14.36
C PHE A 300 12.05 0.34 -12.92
N SER A 301 12.99 0.77 -12.07
CA SER A 301 12.90 0.54 -10.63
C SER A 301 11.65 1.20 -10.06
N ASP A 302 11.09 0.60 -9.00
CA ASP A 302 9.93 1.15 -8.30
C ASP A 302 10.22 2.61 -7.84
N HIS A 303 9.25 3.50 -8.05
CA HIS A 303 9.39 4.95 -7.84
C HIS A 303 10.43 5.67 -8.71
N HIS A 304 10.83 5.11 -9.85
CA HIS A 304 11.69 5.82 -10.81
C HIS A 304 11.00 7.10 -11.32
N PHE A 305 11.72 8.22 -11.26
CA PHE A 305 11.26 9.50 -11.81
C PHE A 305 11.55 9.57 -13.32
N PHE A 306 10.49 9.74 -14.11
CA PHE A 306 10.60 9.91 -15.55
C PHE A 306 10.97 11.36 -15.90
N ASN A 307 12.15 11.55 -16.47
CA ASN A 307 12.57 12.85 -17.01
C ASN A 307 12.06 13.01 -18.44
N ALA A 308 11.74 14.26 -18.85
CA ALA A 308 11.18 14.56 -20.18
C ALA A 308 12.02 14.02 -21.35
N HIS A 309 13.35 13.93 -21.22
CA HIS A 309 14.23 13.37 -22.24
C HIS A 309 14.05 11.84 -22.44
N GLN A 310 13.74 11.10 -21.38
CA GLN A 310 13.54 9.65 -21.45
C GLN A 310 12.19 9.32 -22.10
N THR A 311 11.18 10.16 -21.91
CA THR A 311 9.86 9.98 -22.54
C THR A 311 9.94 10.14 -24.05
N THR A 312 10.81 11.03 -24.55
CA THR A 312 11.03 11.23 -25.99
C THR A 312 11.79 10.07 -26.63
N SER A 313 12.80 9.51 -25.96
CA SER A 313 13.57 8.36 -26.50
C SER A 313 12.78 7.06 -26.58
N VAL A 314 11.67 6.95 -25.86
CA VAL A 314 10.80 5.76 -25.85
C VAL A 314 9.78 5.78 -27.01
N LEU A 315 9.56 6.95 -27.62
CA LEU A 315 8.60 7.16 -28.72
C LEU A 315 9.26 7.26 -30.10
N CYS A 316 10.60 7.24 -30.18
CA CYS A 316 11.39 7.23 -31.41
C CYS A 316 11.90 5.82 -31.71
#